data_AF-A0A258IEW5-F1
#
_entry.id   AF-A0A258IEW5-F1
#
_cell.length_a   1.000
_cell.length_b   1.000
_cell.length_c   1.000
_cell.angle_alpha   90.00
_cell.angle_beta   90.00
_cell.angle_gamma   90.00
#
_symmetry.space_group_name_H-M   'P 1'
#
loop_
_entity.id
_entity.type
_entity.pdbx_description
1 polymer ?
#
loop_
_entity_poly.entity_id
_entity_poly.type
_entity_poly.pdbx_seq_one_letter_code
_entity_poly.pdbx_strand_id
1 'polypeptide(L)'
;MSSPAGSPPTMACTGIAARLSSPTSSRPAISPGPFPARSRWAGAGEGSVASMVMARFCRPGGPFVNAAPRAPQSYLPAEIPMCERIDGPSAEPLGLAEAKAFLRLDTDAQDGVVAALIAAGRQWVESETRRILLSQTWRFTRDAWPPSGLIAVPLAPVRAVLAARLVAEDGTTQDLPLDLFTFAGARLPPLIAVDLARAPAPTRRLGGIVLELQLGYGATPAEVPADLVQAVRQLVAFLYEHRDEPGDQGRMPDSILALLRPYRSVRL
;
A
#
# COMPACT_ATOMS: atom_id res chain seq x y z
N MET A 1 25.64 65.52 -19.21
CA MET A 1 25.67 64.16 -19.79
C MET A 1 24.60 63.36 -19.07
N SER A 2 23.31 63.67 -19.22
CA SER A 2 22.46 63.56 -20.42
C SER A 2 22.24 62.12 -20.86
N SER A 3 21.11 61.57 -20.36
CA SER A 3 20.07 60.88 -21.13
C SER A 3 20.14 59.36 -21.38
N PRO A 4 18.94 58.73 -21.55
CA PRO A 4 18.57 57.42 -21.00
C PRO A 4 17.93 56.47 -22.06
N ALA A 5 17.06 55.53 -21.63
CA ALA A 5 16.11 54.67 -22.38
C ALA A 5 16.52 53.19 -22.51
N GLY A 6 15.62 52.20 -22.38
CA GLY A 6 14.16 52.27 -22.21
C GLY A 6 13.51 50.89 -21.97
N SER A 7 12.33 50.92 -21.35
CA SER A 7 11.31 49.86 -21.40
C SER A 7 10.48 49.99 -22.68
N PRO A 8 9.89 48.90 -23.20
CA PRO A 8 8.42 48.84 -23.36
C PRO A 8 7.86 47.38 -23.36
N PRO A 9 6.56 47.12 -23.66
CA PRO A 9 5.38 47.63 -22.97
C PRO A 9 4.37 46.53 -22.55
N THR A 10 3.52 46.90 -21.61
CA THR A 10 2.24 46.28 -21.23
C THR A 10 1.26 46.24 -22.40
N MET A 11 0.64 45.07 -22.67
CA MET A 11 -0.54 44.97 -23.53
C MET A 11 -1.78 44.71 -22.70
N ALA A 12 -2.65 45.73 -22.64
CA ALA A 12 -4.02 45.63 -22.21
C ALA A 12 -4.88 45.14 -23.38
N CYS A 13 -5.74 44.14 -23.15
CA CYS A 13 -6.85 43.83 -24.04
C CYS A 13 -8.16 44.05 -23.28
N THR A 14 -8.88 45.08 -23.72
CA THR A 14 -10.22 45.45 -23.26
C THR A 14 -11.28 44.61 -23.99
N GLY A 15 -12.14 43.97 -23.20
CA GLY A 15 -13.59 43.81 -23.39
C GLY A 15 -14.18 43.39 -24.74
N ILE A 16 -14.76 42.18 -24.76
CA ILE A 16 -16.03 41.91 -25.46
C ILE A 16 -16.92 41.09 -24.53
N ALA A 17 -18.01 41.70 -24.09
CA ALA A 17 -19.11 41.03 -23.41
C ALA A 17 -20.05 40.40 -24.45
N ALA A 18 -20.30 39.09 -24.33
CA ALA A 18 -21.38 38.41 -25.03
C ALA A 18 -22.18 37.59 -24.02
N ARG A 19 -23.38 38.10 -23.69
CA ARG A 19 -24.50 37.30 -23.17
C ARG A 19 -24.89 36.28 -24.24
N LEU A 20 -25.39 35.13 -23.79
CA LEU A 20 -26.53 34.33 -24.29
C LEU A 20 -26.35 32.89 -23.74
N SER A 21 -27.10 32.51 -22.71
CA SER A 21 -28.33 31.69 -22.81
C SER A 21 -28.06 30.20 -22.67
N SER A 22 -28.42 29.66 -21.50
CA SER A 22 -28.40 28.23 -21.15
C SER A 22 -29.40 27.43 -21.99
N PRO A 23 -29.01 26.28 -22.58
CA PRO A 23 -29.97 25.29 -23.03
C PRO A 23 -30.19 24.21 -21.95
N THR A 24 -31.41 24.23 -21.41
CA THR A 24 -32.03 23.20 -20.58
C THR A 24 -32.04 21.86 -21.33
N SER A 25 -31.29 20.85 -20.90
CA SER A 25 -31.42 19.49 -21.44
C SER A 25 -32.51 18.73 -20.68
N SER A 26 -33.71 18.69 -21.25
CA SER A 26 -34.78 17.78 -20.84
C SER A 26 -34.42 16.34 -21.27
N ARG A 27 -34.32 15.45 -20.28
CA ARG A 27 -34.23 13.99 -20.49
C ARG A 27 -35.58 13.47 -21.01
N PRO A 28 -35.63 12.70 -22.10
CA PRO A 28 -36.83 11.95 -22.44
C PRO A 28 -36.96 10.70 -21.54
N ALA A 29 -38.17 10.50 -21.00
CA ALA A 29 -38.57 9.33 -20.25
C ALA A 29 -38.64 8.10 -21.16
N ILE A 30 -37.97 7.02 -20.77
CA ILE A 30 -38.12 5.69 -21.37
C ILE A 30 -39.23 4.97 -20.60
N SER A 31 -40.30 4.62 -21.30
CA SER A 31 -41.43 3.83 -20.81
C SER A 31 -41.04 2.35 -20.64
N PRO A 32 -41.65 1.61 -19.69
CA PRO A 32 -41.41 0.19 -19.54
C PRO A 32 -42.27 -0.61 -20.53
N GLY A 33 -41.62 -1.42 -21.37
CA GLY A 33 -42.27 -2.43 -22.22
C GLY A 33 -42.67 -3.69 -21.43
N PRO A 34 -43.60 -4.50 -21.96
CA PRO A 34 -44.36 -5.48 -21.18
C PRO A 34 -43.61 -6.80 -20.94
N PHE A 35 -43.79 -7.35 -19.73
CA PHE A 35 -43.46 -8.73 -19.37
C PHE A 35 -44.38 -9.73 -20.10
N PRO A 36 -43.86 -10.80 -20.72
CA PRO A 36 -44.66 -11.98 -21.00
C PRO A 36 -44.60 -12.98 -19.83
N ALA A 37 -45.78 -13.56 -19.61
CA ALA A 37 -46.17 -14.37 -18.46
C ALA A 37 -45.53 -15.76 -18.42
N ARG A 38 -45.52 -16.30 -17.20
CA ARG A 38 -45.23 -17.70 -16.86
C ARG A 38 -46.18 -18.65 -17.61
N SER A 39 -45.63 -19.73 -18.16
CA SER A 39 -46.39 -20.97 -18.37
C SER A 39 -45.60 -22.15 -17.79
N ARG A 40 -46.14 -22.64 -16.68
CA ARG A 40 -45.85 -23.87 -15.95
C ARG A 40 -46.28 -25.08 -16.79
N TRP A 41 -45.39 -26.04 -17.07
CA TRP A 41 -45.78 -27.41 -17.41
C TRP A 41 -44.83 -28.41 -16.75
N ALA A 42 -45.42 -29.42 -16.14
CA ALA A 42 -44.81 -30.51 -15.41
C ALA A 42 -45.02 -31.82 -16.19
N GLY A 43 -44.14 -32.80 -15.98
CA GLY A 43 -44.50 -34.22 -16.08
C GLY A 43 -43.73 -35.05 -17.11
N ALA A 44 -42.77 -35.82 -16.59
CA ALA A 44 -42.52 -37.26 -16.78
C ALA A 44 -42.47 -37.92 -18.18
N GLY A 45 -41.49 -38.81 -18.36
CA GLY A 45 -41.59 -39.90 -19.32
C GLY A 45 -40.26 -40.51 -19.78
N GLU A 46 -40.00 -41.73 -19.32
CA GLU A 46 -38.88 -42.63 -19.63
C GLU A 46 -38.62 -42.92 -21.12
N GLY A 47 -37.40 -43.38 -21.46
CA GLY A 47 -37.16 -44.06 -22.74
C GLY A 47 -35.70 -44.16 -23.19
N SER A 48 -35.02 -45.20 -22.73
CA SER A 48 -33.73 -45.74 -23.21
C SER A 48 -33.75 -46.15 -24.69
N VAL A 49 -32.64 -45.98 -25.44
CA VAL A 49 -31.76 -47.08 -25.92
C VAL A 49 -30.56 -46.61 -26.78
N ALA A 50 -29.46 -47.36 -26.66
CA ALA A 50 -28.36 -47.61 -27.62
C ALA A 50 -27.22 -46.57 -27.71
N SER A 51 -25.93 -46.92 -27.77
CA SER A 51 -25.13 -48.13 -27.52
C SER A 51 -23.65 -47.74 -27.77
N MET A 52 -22.70 -48.50 -27.20
CA MET A 52 -21.27 -48.56 -27.58
C MET A 52 -20.42 -47.30 -27.25
N VAL A 53 -19.31 -47.34 -26.50
CA VAL A 53 -18.18 -48.28 -26.52
C VAL A 53 -17.55 -48.40 -25.13
N MET A 54 -17.40 -49.64 -24.66
CA MET A 54 -16.53 -50.01 -23.53
C MET A 54 -15.08 -50.09 -24.02
N ALA A 55 -14.20 -49.22 -23.51
CA ALA A 55 -12.75 -49.45 -23.53
C ALA A 55 -12.25 -49.48 -22.08
N ARG A 56 -12.29 -50.69 -21.53
CA ARG A 56 -11.86 -51.08 -20.20
C ARG A 56 -10.33 -51.19 -20.18
N PHE A 57 -9.63 -50.12 -19.84
CA PHE A 57 -8.21 -50.19 -19.50
C PHE A 57 -8.06 -50.64 -18.04
N CYS A 58 -8.06 -51.96 -17.82
CA CYS A 58 -7.50 -52.55 -16.61
C CYS A 58 -5.97 -52.47 -16.69
N ARG A 59 -5.35 -51.58 -15.91
CA ARG A 59 -3.90 -51.64 -15.64
C ARG A 59 -3.70 -52.36 -14.30
N PRO A 60 -2.82 -53.39 -14.23
CA PRO A 60 -2.63 -54.19 -13.03
C PRO A 60 -1.84 -53.43 -11.95
N GLY A 61 -2.05 -53.85 -10.71
CA GLY A 61 -1.70 -53.15 -9.48
C GLY A 61 -0.22 -52.77 -9.32
N GLY A 62 -0.02 -51.53 -8.90
CA GLY A 62 1.15 -51.12 -8.12
C GLY A 62 0.75 -50.99 -6.65
N PRO A 63 1.66 -51.23 -5.69
CA PRO A 63 1.34 -51.09 -4.28
C PRO A 63 0.97 -49.62 -4.00
N PHE A 64 -0.21 -49.42 -3.43
CA PHE A 64 -0.56 -48.18 -2.75
C PHE A 64 0.42 -48.00 -1.60
N VAL A 65 1.52 -47.29 -1.86
CA VAL A 65 2.27 -46.66 -0.79
C VAL A 65 1.31 -45.69 -0.11
N ASN A 66 0.93 -46.01 1.12
CA ASN A 66 0.20 -45.09 1.99
C ASN A 66 1.05 -43.82 2.11
N ALA A 67 0.73 -42.82 1.28
CA ALA A 67 1.20 -41.47 1.53
C ALA A 67 0.67 -41.11 2.92
N ALA A 68 1.59 -40.96 3.86
CA ALA A 68 1.28 -40.45 5.19
C ALA A 68 0.34 -39.25 5.03
N PRO A 69 -0.73 -39.14 5.83
CA PRO A 69 -1.64 -38.01 5.73
C PRO A 69 -0.78 -36.74 5.79
N ARG A 70 -0.83 -35.91 4.74
CA ARG A 70 -0.21 -34.59 4.76
C ARG A 70 -0.69 -33.95 6.05
N ALA A 71 0.26 -33.67 6.95
CA ALA A 71 -0.03 -32.96 8.18
C ALA A 71 -0.93 -31.78 7.83
N PRO A 72 -2.05 -31.56 8.56
CA PRO A 72 -2.91 -30.44 8.27
C PRO A 72 -2.01 -29.20 8.31
N GLN A 73 -1.94 -28.47 7.20
CA GLN A 73 -1.27 -27.17 7.14
C GLN A 73 -1.90 -26.35 8.25
N SER A 74 -1.17 -26.20 9.35
CA SER A 74 -1.61 -25.48 10.52
C SER A 74 -2.07 -24.10 10.06
N TYR A 75 -3.37 -23.84 10.24
CA TYR A 75 -4.09 -22.63 9.83
C TYR A 75 -3.69 -21.40 10.66
N LEU A 76 -2.47 -21.34 11.15
CA LEU A 76 -1.92 -20.09 11.66
C LEU A 76 -1.43 -19.33 10.42
N PRO A 77 -2.05 -18.19 10.06
CA PRO A 77 -1.52 -17.36 8.99
C PRO A 77 -0.05 -17.08 9.33
N ALA A 78 0.83 -17.23 8.34
CA ALA A 78 2.28 -16.99 8.47
C ALA A 78 2.49 -15.79 9.42
N GLU A 79 3.07 -16.06 10.59
CA GLU A 79 3.19 -15.13 11.73
C GLU A 79 3.31 -13.70 11.23
N ILE A 80 2.26 -12.90 11.41
CA ILE A 80 2.27 -11.50 11.01
C ILE A 80 3.26 -10.82 11.96
N PRO A 81 4.44 -10.41 11.49
CA PRO A 81 5.41 -9.77 12.35
C PRO A 81 4.77 -8.50 12.92
N MET A 82 4.85 -8.33 14.24
CA MET A 82 4.41 -7.09 14.85
C MET A 82 5.41 -6.01 14.47
N CYS A 83 4.95 -5.00 13.74
CA CYS A 83 5.74 -3.84 13.35
C CYS A 83 5.31 -2.61 14.14
N GLU A 84 6.24 -2.01 14.85
CA GLU A 84 6.03 -0.80 15.66
C GLU A 84 6.97 0.30 15.16
N ARG A 85 6.47 1.53 15.03
CA ARG A 85 7.34 2.68 14.71
C ARG A 85 7.97 3.19 15.99
N ILE A 86 9.30 3.20 16.04
CA ILE A 86 10.07 3.77 17.17
C ILE A 86 10.20 5.28 16.97
N ASP A 87 10.75 5.69 15.82
CA ASP A 87 10.99 7.10 15.49
C ASP A 87 10.28 7.49 14.20
N GLY A 88 9.56 8.61 14.26
CA GLY A 88 8.91 9.23 13.10
C GLY A 88 9.92 9.90 12.16
N PRO A 89 9.46 10.35 10.98
CA PRO A 89 10.33 11.08 10.07
C PRO A 89 10.66 12.46 10.63
N SER A 90 11.89 12.92 10.44
CA SER A 90 12.36 14.25 10.88
C SER A 90 11.91 15.40 9.98
N ALA A 91 11.33 15.07 8.82
CA ALA A 91 10.81 16.00 7.83
C ALA A 91 9.53 15.43 7.20
N GLU A 92 8.86 16.22 6.37
CA GLU A 92 7.71 15.79 5.58
C GLU A 92 8.05 15.84 4.08
N PRO A 93 7.45 14.97 3.24
CA PRO A 93 7.80 14.82 1.83
C PRO A 93 7.33 16.01 0.98
N LEU A 94 6.40 16.81 1.50
CA LEU A 94 5.89 18.03 0.89
C LEU A 94 6.09 19.19 1.86
N GLY A 95 6.73 20.26 1.39
CA GLY A 95 6.92 21.47 2.20
C GLY A 95 5.62 22.25 2.41
N LEU A 96 5.52 22.94 3.55
CA LEU A 96 4.32 23.73 3.89
C LEU A 96 4.04 24.84 2.87
N ALA A 97 5.08 25.56 2.42
CA ALA A 97 4.94 26.61 1.40
C ALA A 97 4.44 26.04 0.07
N GLU A 98 4.93 24.86 -0.34
CA GLU A 98 4.47 24.19 -1.57
C GLU A 98 3.02 23.73 -1.46
N ALA A 99 2.63 23.18 -0.31
CA ALA A 99 1.25 22.79 -0.06
C ALA A 99 0.31 24.00 -0.08
N LYS A 100 0.68 25.11 0.55
CA LYS A 100 -0.10 26.36 0.53
C LYS A 100 -0.24 26.93 -0.87
N ALA A 101 0.86 26.96 -1.64
CA ALA A 101 0.82 27.40 -3.02
C ALA A 101 -0.14 26.54 -3.87
N PHE A 102 -0.16 25.23 -3.65
CA PHE A 102 -1.08 24.32 -4.32
C PHE A 102 -2.55 24.57 -3.91
N LEU A 103 -2.79 24.82 -2.63
CA LEU A 103 -4.11 25.15 -2.06
C LEU A 103 -4.56 26.60 -2.31
N ARG A 104 -3.70 27.44 -2.90
CA ARG A 104 -3.92 28.88 -3.09
C ARG A 104 -4.18 29.62 -1.78
N LEU A 105 -3.38 29.32 -0.76
CA LEU A 105 -3.43 29.97 0.56
C LEU A 105 -2.29 30.97 0.71
N ASP A 106 -2.64 32.25 0.83
CA ASP A 106 -1.67 33.34 0.95
C ASP A 106 -1.38 33.76 2.41
N THR A 107 -2.12 33.22 3.38
CA THR A 107 -2.02 33.60 4.80
C THR A 107 -1.54 32.45 5.68
N ASP A 108 -1.00 32.78 6.85
CA ASP A 108 -0.41 31.81 7.79
C ASP A 108 -1.42 31.26 8.82
N ALA A 109 -2.67 31.73 8.76
CA ALA A 109 -3.72 31.36 9.72
C ALA A 109 -4.06 29.86 9.71
N GLN A 110 -3.74 29.16 8.62
CA GLN A 110 -4.05 27.74 8.43
C GLN A 110 -2.81 26.84 8.40
N ASP A 111 -1.63 27.37 8.73
CA ASP A 111 -0.36 26.61 8.65
C ASP A 111 -0.40 25.34 9.49
N GLY A 112 -0.97 25.42 10.70
CA GLY A 112 -1.13 24.26 11.57
C GLY A 112 -2.05 23.18 10.98
N VAL A 113 -3.13 23.59 10.30
CA VAL A 113 -4.06 22.65 9.64
C VAL A 113 -3.39 22.00 8.44
N VAL A 114 -2.72 22.79 7.60
CA VAL A 114 -2.02 22.27 6.41
C VAL A 114 -0.89 21.32 6.83
N ALA A 115 -0.13 21.63 7.87
CA ALA A 115 0.90 20.74 8.41
C ALA A 115 0.32 19.38 8.87
N ALA A 116 -0.81 19.41 9.58
CA ALA A 116 -1.50 18.19 10.00
C ALA A 116 -2.00 17.35 8.80
N LEU A 117 -2.54 18.02 7.77
CA LEU A 117 -3.00 17.36 6.56
C LEU A 117 -1.85 16.75 5.74
N ILE A 118 -0.68 17.37 5.71
CA ILE A 118 0.52 16.80 5.07
C ILE A 118 0.90 15.49 5.75
N ALA A 119 0.98 15.49 7.09
CA ALA A 119 1.30 14.29 7.85
C ALA A 119 0.24 13.18 7.66
N ALA A 120 -1.04 13.53 7.65
CA ALA A 120 -2.14 12.60 7.38
C ALA A 120 -2.06 12.03 5.95
N GLY A 121 -1.81 12.89 4.95
CA GLY A 121 -1.66 12.51 3.56
C GLY A 121 -0.49 11.56 3.35
N ARG A 122 0.67 11.83 3.97
CA ARG A 122 1.81 10.91 3.98
C ARG A 122 1.41 9.55 4.56
N GLN A 123 0.83 9.51 5.76
CA GLN A 123 0.47 8.26 6.43
C GLN A 123 -0.50 7.42 5.60
N TRP A 124 -1.44 8.05 4.90
CA TRP A 124 -2.38 7.37 4.03
C TRP A 124 -1.68 6.82 2.76
N VAL A 125 -0.77 7.57 2.14
CA VAL A 125 0.04 7.04 1.04
C VAL A 125 0.93 5.88 1.49
N GLU A 126 1.55 5.98 2.66
CA GLU A 126 2.39 4.92 3.25
C GLU A 126 1.56 3.65 3.54
N SER A 127 0.33 3.79 4.04
CA SER A 127 -0.54 2.65 4.34
C SER A 127 -1.01 1.92 3.08
N GLU A 128 -1.33 2.68 2.03
CA GLU A 128 -1.81 2.14 0.75
C GLU A 128 -0.71 1.45 -0.07
N THR A 129 0.50 2.01 -0.03
CA THR A 129 1.64 1.48 -0.80
C THR A 129 2.48 0.47 -0.01
N ARG A 130 2.32 0.41 1.31
CA ARG A 130 3.24 -0.28 2.24
C ARG A 130 4.68 0.17 2.06
N ARG A 131 4.87 1.42 1.61
CA ARG A 131 6.18 2.03 1.44
C ARG A 131 6.30 3.22 2.37
N ILE A 132 7.38 3.25 3.13
CA ILE A 132 7.76 4.37 3.96
C ILE A 132 8.43 5.41 3.05
N LEU A 133 7.97 6.66 3.10
CA LEU A 133 8.44 7.71 2.20
C LEU A 133 9.79 8.25 2.67
N LEU A 134 9.85 8.69 3.92
CA LEU A 134 11.04 9.28 4.55
C LEU A 134 11.65 8.34 5.59
N SER A 135 12.92 8.57 5.92
CA SER A 135 13.68 7.72 6.84
C SER A 135 13.00 7.64 8.21
N GLN A 136 12.65 6.43 8.63
CA GLN A 136 11.99 6.13 9.90
C GLN A 136 12.59 4.87 10.51
N THR A 137 12.57 4.79 11.83
CA THR A 137 13.04 3.61 12.57
C THR A 137 11.85 2.76 13.00
N TRP A 138 11.89 1.48 12.66
CA TRP A 138 10.82 0.53 12.93
C TRP A 138 11.36 -0.70 13.64
N ARG A 139 10.62 -1.15 14.66
CA ARG A 139 10.83 -2.41 15.34
C ARG A 139 9.97 -3.49 14.70
N PHE A 140 10.59 -4.62 14.39
CA PHE A 140 9.94 -5.83 13.91
C PHE A 140 10.16 -6.93 14.92
N THR A 141 9.07 -7.43 15.48
CA THR A 141 9.08 -8.53 16.44
C THR A 141 8.56 -9.79 15.78
N ARG A 142 9.28 -10.90 15.98
CA ARG A 142 8.94 -12.24 15.49
C ARG A 142 9.06 -13.28 16.59
N ASP A 143 8.30 -14.35 16.44
CA ASP A 143 8.29 -15.46 17.40
C ASP A 143 9.44 -16.42 17.12
N ALA A 144 9.62 -16.81 15.86
CA ALA A 144 10.67 -17.73 15.43
C ALA A 144 11.38 -17.31 14.14
N TRP A 145 12.58 -17.88 13.93
CA TRP A 145 13.26 -17.80 12.65
C TRP A 145 12.49 -18.61 11.60
N PRO A 146 12.26 -18.06 10.38
CA PRO A 146 11.61 -18.82 9.33
C PRO A 146 12.50 -19.99 8.90
N PRO A 147 11.95 -21.18 8.60
CA PRO A 147 12.74 -22.34 8.16
C PRO A 147 13.58 -22.09 6.91
N SER A 148 13.18 -21.15 6.08
CA SER A 148 13.91 -20.73 4.88
C SER A 148 15.11 -19.82 5.16
N GLY A 149 15.24 -19.29 6.38
CA GLY A 149 16.21 -18.24 6.72
C GLY A 149 15.89 -16.88 6.10
N LEU A 150 14.75 -16.74 5.40
CA LEU A 150 14.35 -15.50 4.72
C LEU A 150 13.17 -14.85 5.44
N ILE A 151 13.40 -13.65 5.96
CA ILE A 151 12.40 -12.81 6.60
C ILE A 151 11.88 -11.81 5.57
N ALA A 152 10.60 -11.92 5.22
CA ALA A 152 9.92 -10.93 4.40
C ALA A 152 9.45 -9.76 5.26
N VAL A 153 9.91 -8.55 4.92
CA VAL A 153 9.49 -7.32 5.62
C VAL A 153 8.22 -6.79 4.94
N PRO A 154 7.14 -6.54 5.69
CA PRO A 154 5.87 -6.05 5.12
C PRO A 154 5.91 -4.58 4.69
N LEU A 155 6.99 -3.85 5.03
CA LEU A 155 7.21 -2.45 4.71
C LEU A 155 8.50 -2.31 3.88
N ALA A 156 8.48 -1.40 2.92
CA ALA A 156 9.60 -1.11 2.03
C ALA A 156 9.86 0.41 1.93
N PRO A 157 10.98 0.86 1.36
CA PRO A 157 12.24 0.13 1.22
C PRO A 157 12.95 -0.02 2.58
N VAL A 158 13.75 -1.08 2.73
CA VAL A 158 14.64 -1.28 3.90
C VAL A 158 16.01 -0.70 3.56
N ARG A 159 16.52 0.23 4.37
CA ARG A 159 17.80 0.90 4.15
C ARG A 159 18.94 0.27 4.96
N ALA A 160 18.65 -0.12 6.20
CA ALA A 160 19.62 -0.73 7.09
C ALA A 160 18.96 -1.58 8.17
N VAL A 161 19.68 -2.59 8.64
CA VAL A 161 19.40 -3.28 9.91
C VAL A 161 20.24 -2.58 10.98
N LEU A 162 19.59 -1.93 11.94
CA LEU A 162 20.26 -1.14 12.99
C LEU A 162 20.64 -2.00 14.19
N ALA A 163 19.74 -2.90 14.60
CA ALA A 163 19.97 -3.83 15.70
C ALA A 163 19.18 -5.11 15.50
N ALA A 164 19.72 -6.21 16.02
CA ALA A 164 19.03 -7.48 16.12
C ALA A 164 19.25 -8.05 17.52
N ARG A 165 18.17 -8.46 18.19
CA ARG A 165 18.21 -8.95 19.57
C ARG A 165 17.36 -10.20 19.71
N LEU A 166 17.81 -11.12 20.55
CA LEU A 166 16.97 -12.18 21.10
C LEU A 166 16.49 -11.80 22.49
N VAL A 167 15.21 -12.05 22.76
CA VAL A 167 14.60 -11.86 24.06
C VAL A 167 14.32 -13.24 24.64
N ALA A 168 14.90 -13.53 25.80
CA ALA A 168 14.66 -14.77 26.52
C ALA A 168 13.34 -14.76 27.31
N GLU A 169 12.95 -15.89 27.88
CA GLU A 169 11.71 -16.00 28.68
C GLU A 169 11.74 -15.13 29.94
N ASP A 170 12.92 -14.96 30.54
CA ASP A 170 13.19 -14.10 31.71
C ASP A 170 13.21 -12.60 31.37
N GLY A 171 13.10 -12.24 30.08
CA GLY A 171 13.18 -10.86 29.60
C GLY A 171 14.60 -10.36 29.38
N THR A 172 15.63 -11.18 29.61
CA THR A 172 17.01 -10.85 29.28
C THR A 172 17.14 -10.71 27.77
N THR A 173 17.82 -9.65 27.33
CA THR A 173 18.08 -9.39 25.91
C THR A 173 19.51 -9.74 25.57
N GLN A 174 19.69 -10.47 24.46
CA GLN A 174 20.99 -10.82 23.90
C GLN A 174 21.11 -10.19 22.53
N ASP A 175 22.10 -9.30 22.35
CA ASP A 175 22.39 -8.70 21.06
C ASP A 175 23.00 -9.73 20.10
N LEU A 176 22.51 -9.73 18.86
CA LEU A 176 23.03 -10.53 17.76
C LEU A 176 23.94 -9.67 16.90
N PRO A 177 25.09 -10.21 16.44
CA PRO A 177 25.96 -9.47 15.55
C PRO A 177 25.28 -9.30 14.18
N LEU A 178 25.41 -8.10 13.60
CA LEU A 178 24.71 -7.71 12.37
C LEU A 178 25.23 -8.44 11.12
N ASP A 179 26.42 -9.06 11.18
CA ASP A 179 27.00 -9.87 10.11
C ASP A 179 26.23 -11.17 9.84
N LEU A 180 25.34 -11.58 10.76
CA LEU A 180 24.39 -12.68 10.56
C LEU A 180 23.29 -12.33 9.56
N PHE A 181 23.11 -11.04 9.26
CA PHE A 181 22.00 -10.53 8.46
C PHE A 181 22.53 -9.95 7.15
N THR A 182 21.99 -10.44 6.04
CA THR A 182 22.12 -9.80 4.73
C THR A 182 20.74 -9.37 4.26
N PHE A 183 20.62 -8.26 3.55
CA PHE A 183 19.31 -7.76 3.15
C PHE A 183 19.30 -7.28 1.70
N ALA A 184 18.15 -7.50 1.05
CA ALA A 184 17.84 -7.00 -0.28
C ALA A 184 16.72 -5.96 -0.16
N GLY A 185 17.09 -4.74 0.23
CA GLY A 185 16.16 -3.67 0.59
C GLY A 185 15.35 -3.07 -0.57
N ALA A 186 15.89 -3.15 -1.80
CA ALA A 186 15.24 -2.66 -3.02
C ALA A 186 14.27 -3.67 -3.65
N ARG A 187 14.25 -4.92 -3.18
CA ARG A 187 13.36 -5.97 -3.68
C ARG A 187 11.92 -5.71 -3.22
N LEU A 188 10.95 -6.22 -3.98
CA LEU A 188 9.54 -6.25 -3.60
C LEU A 188 9.05 -7.71 -3.43
N PRO A 189 8.68 -8.16 -2.21
CA PRO A 189 8.92 -7.50 -0.92
C PRO A 189 10.42 -7.48 -0.55
N PRO A 190 10.87 -6.57 0.34
CA PRO A 190 12.21 -6.62 0.88
C PRO A 190 12.42 -7.90 1.68
N LEU A 191 13.60 -8.50 1.51
CA LEU A 191 13.98 -9.74 2.19
C LEU A 191 15.22 -9.49 3.05
N ILE A 192 15.21 -10.05 4.26
CA ILE A 192 16.37 -10.14 5.14
C ILE A 192 16.70 -11.63 5.26
N ALA A 193 17.88 -12.02 4.81
CA ALA A 193 18.41 -13.37 4.99
C ALA A 193 19.20 -13.44 6.30
N VAL A 194 18.94 -14.49 7.06
CA VAL A 194 19.60 -14.79 8.34
C VAL A 194 20.42 -16.06 8.16
N ASP A 195 21.67 -16.05 8.62
CA ASP A 195 22.47 -17.26 8.70
C ASP A 195 21.98 -18.15 9.87
N LEU A 196 21.06 -19.07 9.55
CA LEU A 196 20.48 -20.01 10.52
C LEU A 196 21.49 -20.97 11.13
N ALA A 197 22.66 -21.18 10.50
CA ALA A 197 23.68 -22.07 11.06
C ALA A 197 24.40 -21.43 12.26
N ARG A 198 24.49 -20.10 12.27
CA ARG A 198 25.13 -19.30 13.33
C ARG A 198 24.13 -18.64 14.28
N ALA A 199 22.89 -18.41 13.83
CA ALA A 199 21.87 -17.73 14.63
C ALA A 199 21.37 -18.64 15.77
N PRO A 200 21.44 -18.20 17.04
CA PRO A 200 20.87 -18.95 18.14
C PRO A 200 19.35 -19.05 18.01
N ALA A 201 18.79 -20.18 18.45
CA ALA A 201 17.35 -20.37 18.48
C ALA A 201 16.72 -19.48 19.56
N PRO A 202 15.58 -18.82 19.28
CA PRO A 202 14.86 -18.07 20.30
C PRO A 202 14.34 -19.03 21.38
N THR A 203 14.55 -18.67 22.65
CA THR A 203 14.05 -19.45 23.79
C THR A 203 12.63 -19.06 24.17
N ARG A 204 12.22 -17.84 23.87
CA ARG A 204 10.89 -17.30 24.15
C ARG A 204 9.90 -17.69 23.07
N ARG A 205 8.72 -18.19 23.47
CA ARG A 205 7.66 -18.64 22.55
C ARG A 205 7.05 -17.54 21.69
N LEU A 206 6.91 -16.33 22.21
CA LEU A 206 6.29 -15.19 21.53
C LEU A 206 7.19 -13.95 21.64
N GLY A 207 7.47 -13.33 20.49
CA GLY A 207 8.32 -12.15 20.39
C GLY A 207 9.75 -12.37 20.84
N GLY A 208 10.31 -13.55 20.59
CA GLY A 208 11.68 -13.89 20.96
C GLY A 208 12.74 -13.19 20.09
N ILE A 209 12.37 -12.65 18.94
CA ILE A 209 13.28 -11.97 18.01
C ILE A 209 12.81 -10.53 17.83
N VAL A 210 13.72 -9.58 18.02
CA VAL A 210 13.47 -8.16 17.82
C VAL A 210 14.51 -7.60 16.84
N LEU A 211 14.04 -7.05 15.73
CA LEU A 211 14.86 -6.39 14.71
C LEU A 211 14.50 -4.91 14.68
N GLU A 212 15.49 -4.03 14.76
CA GLU A 212 15.32 -2.59 14.55
C GLU A 212 15.84 -2.26 13.15
N LEU A 213 14.95 -1.80 12.29
CA LEU A 213 15.21 -1.52 10.88
C LEU A 213 15.05 -0.03 10.60
N GLN A 214 15.93 0.50 9.75
CA GLN A 214 15.74 1.79 9.12
C GLN A 214 15.00 1.59 7.80
N LEU A 215 13.81 2.17 7.68
CA LEU A 215 12.99 2.15 6.49
C LEU A 215 12.93 3.53 5.84
N GLY A 216 12.58 3.59 4.57
CA GLY A 216 12.34 4.84 3.83
C GLY A 216 13.31 5.07 2.68
N TYR A 217 12.90 5.87 1.70
CA TYR A 217 13.76 6.17 0.54
C TYR A 217 14.97 7.01 0.92
N GLY A 218 14.78 7.95 1.85
CA GLY A 218 15.81 8.92 2.19
C GLY A 218 15.44 9.81 3.36
N ALA A 219 16.38 10.63 3.82
CA ALA A 219 16.10 11.58 4.90
C ALA A 219 15.50 12.88 4.35
N THR A 220 15.70 13.13 3.06
CA THR A 220 15.27 14.35 2.38
C THR A 220 14.10 14.10 1.43
N PRO A 221 13.23 15.10 1.20
CA PRO A 221 12.13 14.99 0.23
C PRO A 221 12.59 14.67 -1.20
N ALA A 222 13.80 15.09 -1.58
CA ALA A 222 14.37 14.87 -2.92
C ALA A 222 14.68 13.39 -3.23
N GLU A 223 14.86 12.55 -2.19
CA GLU A 223 15.09 11.11 -2.34
C GLU A 223 13.78 10.34 -2.57
N VAL A 224 12.62 10.96 -2.33
CA VAL A 224 11.30 10.35 -2.51
C VAL A 224 10.88 10.42 -3.99
N PRO A 225 10.38 9.34 -4.59
CA PRO A 225 9.84 9.38 -5.96
C PRO A 225 8.79 10.48 -6.13
N ALA A 226 8.95 11.29 -7.18
CA ALA A 226 8.10 12.45 -7.44
C ALA A 226 6.61 12.11 -7.54
N ASP A 227 6.26 10.92 -8.04
CA ASP A 227 4.88 10.44 -8.13
C ASP A 227 4.22 10.30 -6.75
N LEU A 228 4.99 9.82 -5.75
CA LEU A 228 4.50 9.67 -4.37
C LEU A 228 4.33 11.04 -3.71
N VAL A 229 5.24 11.98 -3.96
CA VAL A 229 5.11 13.37 -3.48
C VAL A 229 3.88 14.03 -4.11
N GLN A 230 3.64 13.81 -5.40
CA GLN A 230 2.47 14.31 -6.10
C GLN A 230 1.17 13.69 -5.57
N ALA A 231 1.18 12.39 -5.24
CA ALA A 231 0.04 11.74 -4.60
C ALA A 231 -0.28 12.35 -3.24
N VAL A 232 0.74 12.60 -2.40
CA VAL A 232 0.57 13.33 -1.11
C VAL A 232 -0.01 14.72 -1.36
N ARG A 233 0.50 15.47 -2.34
CA ARG A 233 0.00 16.81 -2.69
C ARG A 233 -1.49 16.81 -3.07
N GLN A 234 -1.91 15.88 -3.92
CA GLN A 234 -3.32 15.75 -4.31
C GLN A 234 -4.20 15.33 -3.12
N LEU A 235 -3.67 14.46 -2.25
CA LEU A 235 -4.40 13.99 -1.08
C LEU A 235 -4.58 15.08 -0.02
N VAL A 236 -3.58 15.94 0.16
CA VAL A 236 -3.69 17.12 1.03
C VAL A 236 -4.81 18.05 0.55
N ALA A 237 -4.89 18.31 -0.75
CA ALA A 237 -6.00 19.10 -1.30
C ALA A 237 -7.36 18.45 -1.10
N PHE A 238 -7.44 17.14 -1.37
CA PHE A 238 -8.67 16.38 -1.12
C PHE A 238 -9.12 16.47 0.34
N LEU A 239 -8.23 16.22 1.30
CA LEU A 239 -8.53 16.30 2.73
C LEU A 239 -8.85 17.74 3.18
N TYR A 240 -8.22 18.74 2.58
CA TYR A 240 -8.48 20.14 2.88
C TYR A 240 -9.88 20.57 2.43
N GLU A 241 -10.34 20.08 1.28
CA GLU A 241 -11.66 20.40 0.73
C GLU A 241 -12.80 19.65 1.45
N HIS A 242 -12.55 18.43 1.93
CA HIS A 242 -13.58 17.54 2.50
C HIS A 242 -13.46 17.41 4.03
N ARG A 243 -13.42 18.54 4.75
CA ARG A 243 -13.19 18.56 6.22
C ARG A 243 -14.38 18.10 7.06
N ASP A 244 -15.61 18.33 6.58
CA ASP A 244 -16.82 18.30 7.42
C ASP A 244 -17.97 17.43 6.84
N GLU A 245 -17.69 16.52 5.90
CA GLU A 245 -18.75 15.72 5.25
C GLU A 245 -19.00 14.35 5.94
N PRO A 246 -20.19 14.08 6.47
CA PRO A 246 -20.52 12.74 6.96
C PRO A 246 -20.78 11.76 5.80
N GLY A 247 -19.78 10.98 5.36
CA GLY A 247 -19.93 9.84 4.43
C GLY A 247 -18.78 9.65 3.42
N ASP A 248 -18.53 8.40 2.95
CA ASP A 248 -17.50 7.91 1.97
C ASP A 248 -16.05 8.48 2.03
N GLN A 249 -15.74 9.32 3.02
CA GLN A 249 -14.45 10.01 3.21
C GLN A 249 -13.24 9.09 3.40
N GLY A 250 -13.49 7.79 3.58
CA GLY A 250 -12.44 6.79 3.73
C GLY A 250 -11.83 6.30 2.41
N ARG A 251 -12.43 6.66 1.25
CA ARG A 251 -11.95 6.16 -0.04
C ARG A 251 -11.08 7.18 -0.74
N MET A 252 -9.83 6.79 -1.00
CA MET A 252 -8.91 7.57 -1.81
C MET A 252 -9.45 7.73 -3.24
N PRO A 253 -9.44 8.95 -3.82
CA PRO A 253 -9.85 9.18 -5.21
C PRO A 253 -9.09 8.29 -6.21
N ASP A 254 -9.80 7.79 -7.23
CA ASP A 254 -9.24 6.85 -8.21
C ASP A 254 -8.06 7.46 -9.00
N SER A 255 -8.03 8.78 -9.20
CA SER A 255 -6.90 9.49 -9.81
C SER A 255 -5.61 9.37 -9.00
N ILE A 256 -5.71 9.45 -7.66
CA ILE A 256 -4.58 9.28 -6.75
C ILE A 256 -4.17 7.81 -6.70
N LEU A 257 -5.15 6.89 -6.66
CA LEU A 257 -4.87 5.45 -6.71
C LEU A 257 -4.14 5.04 -7.99
N ALA A 258 -4.41 5.68 -9.13
CA ALA A 258 -3.70 5.44 -10.38
C ALA A 258 -2.20 5.78 -10.27
N LEU A 259 -1.84 6.86 -9.57
CA LEU A 259 -0.44 7.22 -9.28
C LEU A 259 0.24 6.21 -8.35
N LEU A 260 -0.49 5.68 -7.38
CA LEU A 260 0.05 4.70 -6.41
C LEU A 260 0.15 3.28 -6.96
N ARG A 261 -0.56 2.97 -8.06
CA ARG A 261 -0.66 1.61 -8.62
C ARG A 261 0.69 0.92 -8.87
N PRO A 262 1.74 1.57 -9.42
CA PRO A 262 3.04 0.93 -9.62
C PRO A 262 3.76 0.56 -8.32
N TYR A 263 3.42 1.24 -7.22
CA TYR A 263 4.09 1.11 -5.93
C TYR A 263 3.43 0.10 -5.00
N ARG A 264 2.16 -0.28 -5.26
CA ARG A 264 1.39 -1.24 -4.47
C ARG A 264 1.96 -2.66 -4.60
N SER A 265 2.08 -3.35 -3.47
CA SER A 265 2.44 -4.76 -3.45
C SER A 265 1.28 -5.61 -3.97
N VAL A 266 1.44 -6.22 -5.16
CA VAL A 266 0.50 -7.23 -5.66
C VAL A 266 0.90 -8.58 -5.07
N ARG A 267 -0.01 -9.20 -4.33
CA ARG A 267 0.09 -10.63 -3.99
C ARG A 267 -0.57 -11.41 -5.13
N LEU A 268 0.22 -12.24 -5.80
CA LEU A 268 -0.24 -13.17 -6.84
C LEU A 268 -0.75 -14.47 -6.21
#